data_AF-A0A920SBD5-F1
#
_entry.id   AF-A0A920SBD5-F1
#
_cell.length_a   1.000
_cell.length_b   1.000
_cell.length_c   1.000
_cell.angle_alpha   90.00
_cell.angle_beta   90.00
_cell.angle_gamma   90.00
#
_symmetry.space_group_name_H-M   'P 1'
#
loop_
_entity.id
_entity.type
_entity.pdbx_description
1 polymer ?
#
loop_
_entity_poly.entity_id
_entity_poly.type
_entity_poly.pdbx_seq_one_letter_code
_entity_poly.pdbx_strand_id
1 'polypeptide(L)' 'MLDDSLPLTTMEYNEWGNPKEEEYFNYIYSYSPYDNVSKQAYPNLLVTGGISDPRVTYWEPTKWVASLRHNKTDSNIIS' A
#
# COMPACT_ATOMS: atom_id res chain seq x y z
N MET A 1 5.31 5.21 4.97
CA MET A 1 6.74 5.55 4.85
C MET A 1 7.04 7.06 4.71
N LEU A 2 6.19 7.87 4.05
CA LEU A 2 6.38 9.34 4.04
C LEU A 2 5.96 10.04 5.34
N ASP A 3 5.08 9.41 6.11
CA ASP A 3 4.65 9.89 7.43
C ASP A 3 5.55 9.30 8.51
N ASP A 4 6.42 10.14 9.07
CA ASP A 4 7.39 9.78 10.12
C ASP A 4 6.79 9.76 11.53
N SER A 5 5.51 10.12 11.69
CA SER A 5 4.80 9.98 12.96
C SER A 5 4.36 8.54 13.25
N LEU A 6 4.42 7.65 12.24
CA LEU A 6 4.07 6.24 12.39
C LEU A 6 5.22 5.44 13.03
N PRO A 7 4.92 4.59 14.04
CA PRO A 7 5.93 4.02 14.93
C PRO A 7 7.00 3.16 14.26
N LEU A 8 6.70 2.55 13.11
CA LEU A 8 7.65 1.70 12.38
C LEU A 8 8.39 2.42 11.24
N THR A 9 7.92 3.60 10.80
CA THR A 9 8.44 4.23 9.57
C THR A 9 9.93 4.57 9.68
N THR A 10 10.39 5.09 10.81
CA THR A 10 11.81 5.44 10.98
C THR A 10 12.71 4.22 11.13
N MET A 11 12.19 3.11 11.68
CA MET A 11 12.93 1.85 11.80
C MET A 11 13.11 1.16 10.44
N GLU A 12 12.11 1.29 9.58
CA GLU A 12 12.04 0.67 8.26
C GLU A 12 12.92 1.36 7.19
N TYR A 13 13.47 2.55 7.47
CA TYR A 13 14.38 3.23 6.54
C TYR A 13 15.64 2.42 6.22
N ASN A 14 16.11 1.59 7.16
CA ASN A 14 17.25 0.69 6.90
C ASN A 14 16.89 -0.47 5.96
N GLU A 15 15.61 -0.80 5.82
CA GLU A 15 15.14 -1.90 4.97
C GLU A 15 14.77 -1.39 3.57
N TRP A 16 13.99 -0.31 3.48
CA TRP A 16 13.43 0.15 2.20
C TRP A 16 14.05 1.44 1.67
N GLY A 17 14.78 2.18 2.51
CA GLY A 17 15.24 3.54 2.24
C GLY A 17 14.30 4.62 2.79
N ASN A 18 14.79 5.86 2.80
CA ASN A 18 14.03 7.02 3.27
C ASN A 18 13.36 7.72 2.08
N PRO A 19 12.03 7.62 1.87
CA PRO A 19 11.35 8.22 0.73
C PRO A 19 11.32 9.76 0.77
N LYS A 20 11.88 10.41 1.79
CA LYS A 20 12.12 11.86 1.77
C LYS A 20 13.31 12.25 0.88
N GLU A 21 14.14 11.27 0.50
CA GLU A 21 15.23 11.42 -0.45
C GLU A 21 14.75 10.95 -1.83
N GLU A 22 15.02 11.74 -2.88
CA GLU A 22 14.44 11.54 -4.22
C GLU A 22 14.78 10.18 -4.84
N GLU A 23 16.01 9.69 -4.63
CA GLU A 23 16.45 8.38 -5.11
C GLU A 23 15.58 7.25 -4.56
N TYR A 24 15.42 7.22 -3.23
CA TYR A 24 14.60 6.21 -2.57
C TYR A 24 13.11 6.44 -2.82
N PHE A 25 12.64 7.68 -2.93
CA PHE A 25 11.26 7.99 -3.30
C PHE A 25 10.90 7.33 -4.63
N ASN A 26 11.67 7.60 -5.68
CA ASN A 26 11.41 7.07 -7.01
C ASN A 26 11.48 5.54 -7.04
N TYR A 27 12.44 4.96 -6.31
CA TYR A 27 12.57 3.51 -6.20
C TYR A 27 11.38 2.88 -5.47
N ILE A 28 11.01 3.37 -4.28
CA ILE A 28 9.86 2.90 -3.51
C ILE A 28 8.55 3.08 -4.30
N TYR A 29 8.39 4.23 -4.95
CA TYR A 29 7.21 4.54 -5.75
C TYR A 29 7.04 3.57 -6.92
N SER A 30 8.14 3.12 -7.53
CA SER A 30 8.11 2.20 -8.69
C SER A 30 7.45 0.85 -8.40
N TYR A 31 7.42 0.40 -7.13
CA TYR A 31 6.84 -0.89 -6.75
C TYR A 31 5.73 -0.79 -5.70
N SER A 32 5.44 0.40 -5.15
CA SER A 32 4.39 0.62 -4.16
C SER A 32 3.05 0.03 -4.64
N PRO A 33 2.44 -0.94 -3.93
CA PRO A 33 1.22 -1.60 -4.39
C PRO A 33 0.02 -0.66 -4.52
N TYR A 34 -0.04 0.40 -3.72
CA TYR A 34 -1.12 1.38 -3.75
C TYR A 34 -0.99 2.34 -4.92
N ASP A 35 0.23 2.87 -5.14
CA ASP A 35 0.48 3.87 -6.19
C ASP A 35 0.48 3.26 -7.60
N ASN A 36 0.77 1.95 -7.72
CA ASN A 36 0.78 1.23 -8.99
C ASN A 36 -0.55 0.50 -9.30
N VAL A 37 -1.65 0.85 -8.62
CA VAL A 37 -2.98 0.38 -9.04
C VAL A 37 -3.33 1.01 -10.38
N SER A 38 -3.67 0.17 -11.36
CA SER A 38 -3.96 0.58 -12.73
C SER A 38 -5.24 -0.07 -13.25
N LYS A 39 -5.75 0.40 -14.39
CA LYS A 39 -6.93 -0.18 -15.02
C LYS A 39 -6.59 -1.50 -15.69
N GLN A 40 -6.86 -2.60 -14.99
CA GLN A 40 -6.63 -3.96 -15.48
C GLN A 40 -7.53 -4.97 -14.79
N ALA A 41 -7.51 -6.22 -15.25
CA ALA A 41 -8.18 -7.31 -14.56
C ALA A 41 -7.34 -7.76 -13.35
N TYR A 42 -7.97 -7.89 -12.19
CA TYR A 42 -7.40 -8.38 -10.95
C TYR A 42 -8.02 -9.74 -10.56
N PRO A 43 -7.28 -10.65 -9.91
CA PRO A 43 -7.83 -11.92 -9.45
C PRO A 43 -8.84 -11.72 -8.32
N ASN A 44 -9.55 -12.79 -7.95
CA ASN A 44 -10.31 -12.81 -6.70
C ASN A 44 -9.33 -12.67 -5.53
N LEU A 45 -9.59 -11.72 -4.63
CA LEU A 45 -8.71 -11.37 -3.51
C LEU A 45 -9.51 -11.28 -2.22
N LEU A 46 -8.92 -11.80 -1.14
CA LEU A 46 -9.37 -11.58 0.23
C LEU A 46 -8.28 -10.79 0.95
N VAL A 47 -8.61 -9.58 1.39
CA VAL A 47 -7.70 -8.70 2.12
C VAL A 47 -8.19 -8.57 3.55
N THR A 48 -7.29 -8.78 4.51
CA THR A 48 -7.61 -8.70 5.94
C THR A 48 -6.73 -7.65 6.61
N GLY A 49 -7.26 -7.02 7.64
CA GLY A 49 -6.55 -6.03 8.45
C GLY A 49 -7.26 -5.87 9.80
N GLY A 50 -6.56 -5.36 10.81
CA GLY A 50 -7.11 -5.16 12.15
C GLY A 50 -7.17 -3.68 12.50
N ILE A 51 -8.31 -3.22 13.02
CA ILE A 51 -8.48 -1.82 13.49
C ILE A 51 -7.41 -1.44 14.53
N SER A 52 -7.03 -2.38 15.38
CA SER A 52 -6.03 -2.19 16.44
C SER A 52 -4.70 -2.90 16.13
N ASP A 53 -4.40 -3.23 14.87
CA ASP A 53 -3.09 -3.81 14.52
C ASP A 53 -2.01 -2.73 14.65
N PRO A 54 -1.00 -2.90 15.52
CA PRO A 54 0.05 -1.91 15.73
C PRO A 54 1.17 -1.98 14.67
N ARG A 55 1.15 -2.97 13.78
CA ARG A 55 2.22 -3.21 12.79
C ARG A 55 1.88 -2.58 11.44
N VAL A 56 0.67 -2.83 10.95
CA VAL A 56 0.18 -2.24 9.70
C VAL A 56 -1.13 -1.58 9.99
N THR A 57 -1.21 -0.31 9.63
CA THR A 57 -2.36 0.51 9.97
C THR A 57 -3.57 0.07 9.13
N TYR A 58 -4.75 -0.03 9.75
CA TYR A 58 -5.93 -0.61 9.08
C TYR A 58 -6.35 0.11 7.79
N TRP A 59 -6.01 1.40 7.66
CA TRP A 59 -6.38 2.18 6.49
C TRP A 59 -5.54 1.84 5.25
N GLU A 60 -4.35 1.26 5.40
CA GLU A 60 -3.53 0.82 4.27
C GLU A 60 -4.26 -0.22 3.40
N PRO A 61 -4.66 -1.40 3.93
CA PRO A 61 -5.42 -2.38 3.15
C PRO A 61 -6.79 -1.83 2.72
N THR A 62 -7.44 -1.01 3.55
CA THR A 62 -8.76 -0.45 3.23
C THR A 62 -8.70 0.50 2.02
N LYS A 63 -7.71 1.39 1.97
CA LYS A 63 -7.48 2.30 0.83
C LYS A 63 -7.10 1.52 -0.43
N TRP A 64 -6.26 0.49 -0.28
CA TRP A 64 -5.82 -0.33 -1.41
C TRP A 64 -6.99 -1.10 -2.05
N VAL A 65 -7.81 -1.77 -1.24
CA VAL A 65 -9.03 -2.45 -1.72
C VAL A 65 -9.98 -1.48 -2.42
N ALA A 66 -10.18 -0.27 -1.87
CA ALA A 66 -11.01 0.74 -2.50
C ALA A 66 -10.45 1.16 -3.89
N SER A 67 -9.14 1.39 -3.99
CA SER A 67 -8.49 1.72 -5.27
C SER A 67 -8.59 0.58 -6.30
N LEU A 68 -8.36 -0.66 -5.87
CA LEU A 68 -8.50 -1.84 -6.74
C LEU A 68 -9.93 -2.00 -7.26
N ARG A 69 -10.94 -1.89 -6.38
CA ARG A 69 -12.36 -1.96 -6.78
C ARG A 69 -12.74 -0.86 -7.77
N HIS A 70 -12.15 0.32 -7.64
CA HIS A 70 -12.38 1.43 -8.54
C HIS A 70 -11.74 1.22 -9.93
N ASN A 71 -10.54 0.62 -9.99
CA ASN A 71 -9.76 0.50 -11.21
C ASN A 71 -9.91 -0.84 -11.94
N LYS A 72 -10.39 -1.89 -11.30
CA LYS A 72 -10.51 -3.21 -11.92
C LYS A 72 -11.47 -3.21 -13.12
N THR A 73 -11.15 -3.99 -14.15
CA THR A 73 -11.95 -4.11 -15.38
C THR A 73 -12.75 -5.41 -15.50
N ASP A 74 -12.59 -6.32 -14.54
CA ASP A 74 -13.28 -7.62 -14.45
C ASP A 74 -14.52 -7.56 -13.54
N SER A 75 -15.15 -8.72 -13.33
CA SER A 75 -16.23 -8.97 -12.37
C SER A 75 -15.81 -9.78 -11.12
N ASN A 76 -14.51 -10.01 -10.93
CA ASN A 76 -13.97 -10.72 -9.77
C ASN A 76 -14.26 -9.99 -8.46
N ILE A 77 -14.34 -10.76 -7.38
CA ILE A 77 -14.62 -10.25 -6.05
C ILE A 77 -13.28 -9.90 -5.38
N ILE A 78 -13.17 -8.66 -4.92
CA ILE A 78 -12.12 -8.20 -4.01
C ILE A 78 -12.81 -7.93 -2.69
N SER A 79 -12.60 -8.76 -1.68
CA SER A 79 -13.22 -8.68 -0.34
C SER A 79 -12.29 -8.03 0.66
#